data_AF-A0AB36DN71-F1
#
_entry.id   AF-A0AB36DN71-F1
#
_cell.length_a   1.000
_cell.length_b   1.000
_cell.length_c   1.000
_cell.angle_alpha   90.00
_cell.angle_beta   90.00
_cell.angle_gamma   90.00
#
_symmetry.space_group_name_H-M   'P 1'
#
loop_
_entity.id
_entity.type
_entity.pdbx_description
1 polymer ?
#
loop_
_entity_poly.entity_id
_entity_poly.type
_entity_poly.pdbx_seq_one_letter_code
_entity_poly.pdbx_strand_id
1 'polypeptide(L)'
;MKVSLSTLTLSILPCFAILAIQQAQAVPNPVAFVDEVRSENDLGQDNELPIDVQSATQSASTDTANPLDEHEPKLYTTALENKTMLVNCSTLNQDTMRLACYDTLVHGETPAVIKTKRSIRLDETIWQTIKGKPQVVYQETIDPIILMGNEQGMLTKKDAKQLEYAAKQFTPLSLSFDLDRNNTPLWSSRPHNPMYVLPVFMHGKPNRSPNTPSHEARQFTPNEFRAPELKFQVSVKVKAAEDLWGTDSDLWFGYTQQSHWQIFNGKNSRPFRVHDYQPEIFLTQPVYSDLPWDGKVRMIGMGAVHHSNGESAKLSRSWNRAYLMAGMEWKNLTVMPRIWGRIFKEGSDRQPDDNPDILDYYGYGDVRFLYQLENKSNISGTVRYNPRSGKGALQLDYVYPLGKGISGYVQIFQGYGQSLIDYNHEATSFGVGLMLNDWMGL
;
A
#
# COMPACT_ATOMS: atom_id res chain seq x y z
N MET A 1 -27.06 0.01 1.36
CA MET A 1 -27.03 -0.08 2.84
C MET A 1 -26.85 1.33 3.39
N LYS A 2 -27.81 1.87 4.15
CA LYS A 2 -27.68 3.21 4.77
C LYS A 2 -27.03 3.03 6.13
N VAL A 3 -25.80 3.53 6.31
CA VAL A 3 -25.12 3.49 7.60
C VAL A 3 -25.17 4.91 8.15
N SER A 4 -25.93 5.12 9.24
CA SER A 4 -25.89 6.38 9.97
C SER A 4 -24.61 6.42 10.81
N LEU A 5 -24.07 7.62 11.03
CA LEU A 5 -22.90 7.83 11.88
C LEU A 5 -23.13 7.28 13.30
N SER A 6 -24.38 7.29 13.77
CA SER A 6 -24.82 6.71 15.05
C SER A 6 -24.89 5.18 15.07
N THR A 7 -24.93 4.51 13.91
CA THR A 7 -24.93 3.03 13.82
C THR A 7 -23.52 2.46 13.80
N LEU A 8 -22.54 3.23 13.30
CA LEU A 8 -21.12 2.85 13.30
C LEU A 8 -20.55 2.70 14.72
N THR A 9 -21.07 3.46 15.69
CA THR A 9 -20.67 3.36 17.11
C THR A 9 -21.28 2.17 17.85
N LEU A 10 -22.39 1.58 17.37
CA LEU A 10 -23.09 0.51 18.09
C LEU A 10 -22.88 -0.92 17.52
N SER A 11 -22.61 -1.08 16.22
CA SER A 11 -22.59 -2.42 15.59
C SER A 11 -21.22 -2.93 15.11
N ILE A 12 -20.17 -2.11 15.14
CA ILE A 12 -18.80 -2.54 14.78
C ILE A 12 -17.87 -2.60 16.02
N LEU A 13 -18.20 -1.87 17.08
CA LEU A 13 -17.49 -1.95 18.36
C LEU A 13 -17.56 -3.33 19.05
N PRO A 14 -18.65 -4.13 19.04
CA PRO A 14 -18.66 -5.37 19.82
C PRO A 14 -17.84 -6.51 19.20
N CYS A 15 -17.63 -6.53 17.87
CA CYS A 15 -16.72 -7.51 17.25
C CYS A 15 -15.24 -7.21 17.53
N PHE A 16 -14.89 -5.94 17.77
CA PHE A 16 -13.52 -5.53 18.14
C PHE A 16 -13.30 -5.40 19.65
N ALA A 17 -14.36 -5.22 20.45
CA ALA A 17 -14.27 -5.19 21.91
C ALA A 17 -13.84 -6.55 22.48
N ILE A 18 -14.17 -7.67 21.82
CA ILE A 18 -13.70 -9.00 22.23
C ILE A 18 -12.17 -9.12 22.10
N LEU A 19 -11.54 -8.37 21.17
CA LEU A 19 -10.08 -8.30 21.04
C LEU A 19 -9.43 -7.38 22.09
N ALA A 20 -10.14 -6.35 22.57
CA ALA A 20 -9.57 -5.35 23.49
C ALA A 20 -9.66 -5.72 24.98
N ILE A 21 -10.52 -6.68 25.38
CA ILE A 21 -10.81 -6.94 26.80
C ILE A 21 -9.80 -7.89 27.49
N GLN A 22 -8.93 -8.57 26.76
CA GLN A 22 -8.06 -9.59 27.36
C GLN A 22 -6.60 -9.20 27.67
N GLN A 23 -6.12 -8.00 27.32
CA GLN A 23 -4.70 -7.63 27.58
C GLN A 23 -4.48 -6.17 28.00
N ALA A 24 -5.39 -5.56 28.76
CA ALA A 24 -5.12 -4.27 29.39
C ALA A 24 -4.24 -4.46 30.65
N GLN A 25 -2.92 -4.57 30.47
CA GLN A 25 -1.96 -4.14 31.49
C GLN A 25 -1.32 -2.83 31.01
N ALA A 26 -1.45 -1.81 31.86
CA ALA A 26 -1.10 -0.43 31.57
C ALA A 26 0.41 -0.25 31.31
N VAL A 27 0.74 0.43 30.23
CA VAL A 27 2.08 1.02 30.00
C VAL A 27 1.97 2.52 30.26
N PRO A 28 2.81 3.12 31.12
CA PRO A 28 2.76 4.55 31.41
C PRO A 28 3.33 5.38 30.26
N ASN A 29 2.62 6.45 29.93
CA ASN A 29 3.02 7.54 29.03
C ASN A 29 4.30 8.24 29.51
N PRO A 30 5.28 8.51 28.63
CA PRO A 30 6.23 9.59 28.84
C PRO A 30 6.14 10.58 27.68
N VAL A 31 5.34 11.63 27.84
CA VAL A 31 5.51 12.86 27.07
C VAL A 31 5.50 14.00 28.08
N ALA A 32 6.69 14.34 28.56
CA ALA A 32 6.95 15.61 29.23
C ALA A 32 7.62 16.52 28.21
N PHE A 33 6.98 17.65 27.93
CA PHE A 33 7.54 18.77 27.19
C PHE A 33 8.77 19.29 27.95
N VAL A 34 9.89 19.45 27.25
CA VAL A 34 11.08 20.12 27.79
C VAL A 34 11.05 21.56 27.31
N ASP A 35 10.96 22.48 28.28
CA ASP A 35 11.05 23.91 28.08
C ASP A 35 12.46 24.35 27.65
N GLU A 36 12.44 25.38 26.82
CA GLU A 36 13.55 26.11 26.23
C GLU A 36 14.41 26.80 27.30
N VAL A 37 15.73 26.56 27.30
CA VAL A 37 16.70 27.41 28.01
C VAL A 37 17.83 27.79 27.05
N ARG A 38 17.94 29.11 26.87
CA ARG A 38 18.90 29.86 26.07
C ARG A 38 20.18 30.08 26.89
N SER A 39 21.36 29.93 26.29
CA SER A 39 22.60 30.58 26.74
C SER A 39 23.63 30.65 25.61
N GLU A 40 24.08 31.88 25.36
CA GLU A 40 25.13 32.28 24.42
C GLU A 40 26.56 32.01 24.94
N ASN A 41 27.54 32.25 24.05
CA ASN A 41 29.00 32.34 24.16
C ASN A 41 29.79 31.09 23.70
N ASP A 42 30.91 31.15 22.97
CA ASP A 42 31.58 32.15 22.11
C ASP A 42 32.80 31.42 21.47
N LEU A 43 33.21 31.82 20.26
CA LEU A 43 34.54 31.71 19.60
C LEU A 43 35.28 30.36 19.39
N GLY A 44 35.72 30.12 18.12
CA GLY A 44 37.13 29.76 17.84
C GLY A 44 37.46 28.56 16.92
N GLN A 45 37.68 28.85 15.63
CA GLN A 45 38.74 28.37 14.68
C GLN A 45 39.08 26.88 14.42
N ASP A 46 38.96 26.52 13.13
CA ASP A 46 39.84 25.77 12.20
C ASP A 46 40.97 24.84 12.71
N ASN A 47 40.99 23.58 12.25
CA ASN A 47 42.06 23.02 11.38
C ASN A 47 41.92 21.50 11.08
N GLU A 48 42.47 21.12 9.91
CA GLU A 48 42.49 19.80 9.25
C GLU A 48 43.47 18.75 9.85
N LEU A 49 43.04 17.47 9.81
CA LEU A 49 43.78 16.19 9.56
C LEU A 49 44.92 15.74 10.54
N PRO A 50 45.50 14.52 10.41
CA PRO A 50 44.90 13.18 10.57
C PRO A 50 45.79 12.26 11.47
N ILE A 51 45.29 11.18 12.09
CA ILE A 51 46.18 10.20 12.78
C ILE A 51 45.76 8.73 12.59
N ASP A 52 46.77 7.99 12.12
CA ASP A 52 46.98 6.55 11.93
C ASP A 52 47.21 5.83 13.28
N VAL A 53 46.75 4.58 13.45
CA VAL A 53 47.09 3.78 14.65
C VAL A 53 47.55 2.39 14.27
N GLN A 54 48.84 2.19 14.55
CA GLN A 54 49.63 0.97 14.48
C GLN A 54 49.17 -0.13 15.44
N SER A 55 49.49 -1.34 15.01
CA SER A 55 49.50 -2.62 15.73
C SER A 55 50.35 -2.64 17.00
N ALA A 56 49.89 -3.39 18.00
CA ALA A 56 50.74 -3.94 19.05
C ALA A 56 50.33 -5.39 19.37
N THR A 57 51.30 -6.29 19.25
CA THR A 57 51.25 -7.72 19.61
C THR A 57 51.92 -7.92 20.97
N GLN A 58 51.41 -8.88 21.76
CA GLN A 58 52.12 -9.88 22.59
C GLN A 58 51.46 -10.12 23.95
N SER A 59 51.06 -11.37 24.24
CA SER A 59 51.89 -12.30 25.00
C SER A 59 51.13 -13.60 25.26
N ALA A 60 51.87 -14.72 25.28
CA ALA A 60 51.39 -16.08 25.41
C ALA A 60 51.62 -16.61 26.82
N SER A 61 50.77 -17.55 27.27
CA SER A 61 51.11 -18.53 28.30
C SER A 61 50.46 -19.88 27.98
N THR A 62 51.31 -20.92 27.91
CA THR A 62 51.00 -22.35 27.76
C THR A 62 50.55 -22.98 29.08
N ASP A 63 49.55 -23.88 29.07
CA ASP A 63 49.77 -25.28 29.50
C ASP A 63 48.58 -26.26 29.30
N THR A 64 48.95 -27.45 28.79
CA THR A 64 48.43 -28.83 28.97
C THR A 64 46.96 -29.26 28.72
N ALA A 65 46.78 -29.98 27.60
CA ALA A 65 46.14 -31.31 27.39
C ALA A 65 44.79 -31.70 28.04
N ASN A 66 43.75 -31.88 27.19
CA ASN A 66 43.11 -33.19 26.90
C ASN A 66 42.17 -33.10 25.66
N PRO A 67 42.01 -34.14 24.83
CA PRO A 67 41.20 -34.09 23.61
C PRO A 67 39.86 -34.81 23.82
N LEU A 68 38.74 -34.08 23.79
CA LEU A 68 37.42 -34.64 23.50
C LEU A 68 36.62 -33.65 22.65
N ASP A 69 36.07 -34.24 21.61
CA ASP A 69 35.30 -33.69 20.51
C ASP A 69 34.01 -33.02 21.02
N GLU A 70 33.84 -31.73 20.72
CA GLU A 70 32.54 -31.09 20.46
C GLU A 70 32.78 -30.02 19.40
N HIS A 71 32.43 -30.33 18.16
CA HIS A 71 32.30 -29.34 17.08
C HIS A 71 31.19 -28.34 17.46
N GLU A 72 31.54 -27.30 18.23
CA GLU A 72 30.80 -26.04 18.17
C GLU A 72 30.87 -25.53 16.73
N PRO A 73 29.75 -25.22 16.07
CA PRO A 73 29.80 -24.58 14.77
C PRO A 73 30.41 -23.20 14.97
N LYS A 74 31.68 -23.05 14.55
CA LYS A 74 32.33 -21.74 14.45
C LYS A 74 31.45 -20.86 13.56
N LEU A 75 30.79 -19.93 14.21
CA LEU A 75 29.87 -18.97 13.64
C LEU A 75 30.67 -18.04 12.75
N TYR A 76 30.54 -18.19 11.43
CA TYR A 76 31.26 -17.39 10.44
C TYR A 76 30.72 -15.96 10.45
N THR A 77 31.42 -15.05 11.13
CA THR A 77 31.19 -13.60 11.16
C THR A 77 31.49 -12.90 9.82
N THR A 78 31.57 -13.62 8.69
CA THR A 78 32.16 -13.12 7.43
C THR A 78 31.16 -12.68 6.35
N ALA A 79 29.84 -12.76 6.58
CA ALA A 79 28.85 -12.41 5.54
C ALA A 79 28.95 -10.95 5.07
N LEU A 80 29.31 -10.01 5.96
CA LEU A 80 29.49 -8.59 5.61
C LEU A 80 30.87 -8.28 5.00
N GLU A 81 31.90 -9.09 5.29
CA GLU A 81 33.26 -8.92 4.74
C GLU A 81 33.41 -9.53 3.33
N ASN A 82 32.53 -10.46 2.96
CA ASN A 82 32.64 -11.19 1.71
C ASN A 82 31.92 -10.46 0.57
N LYS A 83 32.60 -9.50 -0.08
CA LYS A 83 32.13 -8.82 -1.32
C LYS A 83 31.50 -9.79 -2.34
N THR A 84 31.97 -11.03 -2.36
CA THR A 84 31.46 -12.15 -3.15
C THR A 84 29.96 -12.41 -2.93
N MET A 85 29.46 -12.38 -1.69
CA MET A 85 28.04 -12.61 -1.40
C MET A 85 27.15 -11.47 -1.88
N LEU A 86 27.59 -10.21 -1.71
CA LEU A 86 26.89 -9.04 -2.24
C LEU A 86 26.83 -9.05 -3.78
N VAL A 87 27.92 -9.48 -4.43
CA VAL A 87 27.96 -9.70 -5.89
C VAL A 87 27.02 -10.84 -6.29
N ASN A 88 26.95 -11.93 -5.52
CA ASN A 88 26.05 -13.05 -5.79
C ASN A 88 24.56 -12.67 -5.64
N CYS A 89 24.20 -11.80 -4.69
CA CYS A 89 22.83 -11.27 -4.64
C CYS A 89 22.49 -10.47 -5.91
N SER A 90 23.46 -9.73 -6.47
CA SER A 90 23.25 -8.93 -7.68
C SER A 90 22.96 -9.77 -8.94
N THR A 91 23.41 -11.03 -8.97
CA THR A 91 23.21 -11.95 -10.10
C THR A 91 21.87 -12.69 -10.06
N LEU A 92 21.07 -12.51 -9.01
CA LEU A 92 19.72 -13.08 -8.92
C LEU A 92 18.76 -12.38 -9.90
N ASN A 93 18.17 -13.17 -10.81
CA ASN A 93 17.28 -12.67 -11.88
C ASN A 93 15.91 -12.18 -11.39
N GLN A 94 15.45 -12.65 -10.24
CA GLN A 94 14.18 -12.23 -9.64
C GLN A 94 14.42 -11.10 -8.65
N ASP A 95 13.69 -9.99 -8.82
CA ASP A 95 13.89 -8.78 -8.02
C ASP A 95 13.56 -9.01 -6.54
N THR A 96 12.57 -9.85 -6.24
CA THR A 96 12.19 -10.26 -4.88
C THR A 96 13.25 -11.15 -4.21
N MET A 97 13.85 -12.09 -4.95
CA MET A 97 14.95 -12.93 -4.48
C MET A 97 16.19 -12.10 -4.16
N ARG A 98 16.49 -11.14 -5.03
CA ARG A 98 17.62 -10.23 -4.88
C ARG A 98 17.45 -9.33 -3.65
N LEU A 99 16.25 -8.76 -3.46
CA LEU A 99 15.93 -7.98 -2.26
C LEU A 99 16.07 -8.84 -0.99
N ALA A 100 15.46 -10.03 -0.98
CA ALA A 100 15.55 -10.96 0.14
C ALA A 100 17.03 -11.31 0.48
N CYS A 101 17.85 -11.53 -0.55
CA CYS A 101 19.27 -11.84 -0.41
C CYS A 101 20.05 -10.67 0.22
N TYR A 102 19.87 -9.44 -0.26
CA TYR A 102 20.53 -8.28 0.32
C TYR A 102 20.14 -8.04 1.78
N ASP A 103 18.84 -8.11 2.09
CA ASP A 103 18.37 -7.93 3.46
C ASP A 103 18.97 -9.00 4.39
N THR A 104 19.03 -10.25 3.93
CA THR A 104 19.58 -11.35 4.74
C THR A 104 21.09 -11.18 4.99
N LEU A 105 21.85 -10.67 4.01
CA LEU A 105 23.30 -10.47 4.17
C LEU A 105 23.66 -9.29 5.09
N VAL A 106 22.89 -8.20 5.04
CA VAL A 106 23.19 -6.98 5.81
C VAL A 106 22.86 -7.16 7.29
N HIS A 107 21.93 -8.05 7.64
CA HIS A 107 21.42 -8.22 9.00
C HIS A 107 22.13 -9.32 9.82
N GLY A 108 23.37 -9.70 9.48
CA GLY A 108 24.17 -10.63 10.28
C GLY A 108 24.26 -10.26 11.77
N GLU A 109 23.79 -11.17 12.62
CA GLU A 109 24.04 -11.38 14.07
C GLU A 109 23.91 -10.23 15.08
N THR A 110 23.38 -9.07 14.71
CA THR A 110 22.89 -8.08 15.69
C THR A 110 21.40 -7.87 15.51
N PRO A 111 20.55 -8.30 16.46
CA PRO A 111 19.11 -8.18 16.35
C PRO A 111 18.70 -6.73 16.62
N ALA A 112 18.87 -5.86 15.63
CA ALA A 112 17.84 -4.85 15.40
C ALA A 112 16.65 -5.63 14.83
N VAL A 113 15.85 -6.24 15.72
CA VAL A 113 14.70 -7.08 15.37
C VAL A 113 13.77 -6.24 14.49
N ILE A 114 13.89 -6.36 13.16
CA ILE A 114 12.80 -5.99 12.26
C ILE A 114 11.71 -7.00 12.61
N LYS A 115 10.78 -6.57 13.46
CA LYS A 115 9.71 -7.40 13.98
C LYS A 115 8.95 -8.00 12.79
N THR A 116 9.10 -9.32 12.62
CA THR A 116 8.29 -10.08 11.68
C THR A 116 6.88 -10.12 12.20
N LYS A 117 5.93 -9.87 11.30
CA LYS A 117 4.51 -9.85 11.66
C LYS A 117 3.96 -11.27 11.70
N ARG A 118 3.07 -11.49 12.65
CA ARG A 118 2.35 -12.74 12.84
C ARG A 118 0.96 -12.58 12.26
N SER A 119 0.75 -13.12 11.07
CA SER A 119 -0.58 -13.11 10.46
C SER A 119 -1.55 -13.96 11.27
N ILE A 120 -2.79 -13.51 11.40
CA ILE A 120 -3.87 -14.27 12.06
C ILE A 120 -4.37 -15.36 11.10
N ARG A 121 -4.40 -16.62 11.54
CA ARG A 121 -5.07 -17.74 10.84
C ARG A 121 -6.57 -17.52 10.85
N LEU A 122 -7.10 -16.95 9.76
CA LEU A 122 -8.49 -16.49 9.71
C LEU A 122 -9.47 -17.66 9.73
N ASP A 123 -9.17 -18.73 9.00
CA ASP A 123 -9.93 -19.98 8.95
C ASP A 123 -10.08 -20.63 10.34
N GLU A 124 -8.96 -20.82 11.03
CA GLU A 124 -8.94 -21.44 12.36
C GLU A 124 -9.58 -20.52 13.41
N THR A 125 -9.30 -19.22 13.37
CA THR A 125 -9.88 -18.23 14.30
C THR A 125 -11.41 -18.18 14.19
N ILE A 126 -11.95 -18.14 12.96
CA ILE A 126 -13.40 -18.15 12.73
C ILE A 126 -14.01 -19.48 13.22
N TRP A 127 -13.37 -20.61 12.91
CA TRP A 127 -13.88 -21.92 13.31
C TRP A 127 -13.93 -22.12 14.82
N GLN A 128 -12.92 -21.65 15.55
CA GLN A 128 -12.90 -21.67 17.02
C GLN A 128 -13.99 -20.77 17.63
N THR A 129 -14.20 -19.60 17.03
CA THR A 129 -15.26 -18.67 17.42
C THR A 129 -16.65 -19.30 17.24
N ILE A 130 -16.92 -19.95 16.11
CA ILE A 130 -18.18 -20.64 15.84
C ILE A 130 -18.41 -21.81 16.81
N LYS A 131 -17.33 -22.51 17.22
CA LYS A 131 -17.38 -23.58 18.23
C LYS A 131 -17.60 -23.09 19.67
N GLY A 132 -17.79 -21.79 19.88
CA GLY A 132 -18.06 -21.20 21.20
C GLY A 132 -16.80 -21.03 22.08
N LYS A 133 -15.60 -21.14 21.51
CA LYS A 133 -14.32 -20.87 22.18
C LYS A 133 -13.54 -19.80 21.40
N PRO A 134 -13.93 -18.52 21.49
CA PRO A 134 -13.27 -17.46 20.75
C PRO A 134 -11.80 -17.37 21.18
N GLN A 135 -10.89 -17.70 20.25
CA GLN A 135 -9.45 -17.58 20.42
C GLN A 135 -8.84 -17.15 19.09
N VAL A 136 -7.95 -16.17 19.14
CA VAL A 136 -7.18 -15.71 17.97
C VAL A 136 -6.04 -16.69 17.76
N VAL A 137 -5.99 -17.31 16.60
CA VAL A 137 -4.91 -18.24 16.23
C VAL A 137 -3.97 -17.52 15.27
N TYR A 138 -2.67 -17.53 15.58
CA TYR A 138 -1.65 -16.91 14.75
C TYR A 138 -0.93 -17.96 13.90
N GLN A 139 -0.47 -17.56 12.72
CA GLN A 139 0.41 -18.36 11.89
C GLN A 139 1.77 -18.49 12.60
N GLU A 140 2.36 -19.69 12.57
CA GLU A 140 3.73 -19.89 13.04
C GLU A 140 4.69 -19.02 12.23
N THR A 141 5.54 -18.28 12.94
CA THR A 141 6.63 -17.50 12.31
C THR A 141 7.71 -18.44 11.83
N ILE A 142 8.21 -18.19 10.64
CA ILE A 142 9.38 -18.89 10.12
C ILE A 142 10.61 -18.35 10.84
N ASP A 143 11.47 -19.25 11.31
CA ASP A 143 12.76 -18.91 11.91
C ASP A 143 13.59 -18.00 10.99
N PRO A 144 14.43 -17.09 11.53
CA PRO A 144 15.29 -16.25 10.73
C PRO A 144 16.14 -17.11 9.77
N ILE A 145 16.08 -16.77 8.49
CA ILE A 145 16.84 -17.49 7.45
C ILE A 145 18.30 -17.06 7.56
N ILE A 146 19.17 -18.01 7.95
CA ILE A 146 20.61 -17.81 7.99
C ILE A 146 21.21 -18.42 6.72
N LEU A 147 21.80 -17.58 5.87
CA LEU A 147 22.55 -18.01 4.69
C LEU A 147 23.95 -18.43 5.12
N MET A 148 24.24 -19.72 5.09
CA MET A 148 25.54 -20.22 5.55
C MET A 148 26.61 -20.17 4.47
N GLY A 149 26.22 -20.18 3.19
CA GLY A 149 27.16 -20.26 2.08
C GLY A 149 27.97 -21.56 2.10
N ASN A 150 28.85 -21.72 1.12
CA ASN A 150 29.92 -22.71 1.16
C ASN A 150 31.23 -22.07 1.68
N GLU A 151 32.29 -22.88 1.79
CA GLU A 151 33.61 -22.43 2.24
C GLU A 151 34.21 -21.30 1.39
N GLN A 152 33.74 -21.12 0.15
CA GLN A 152 34.14 -20.06 -0.76
C GLN A 152 33.21 -18.82 -0.71
N GLY A 153 32.23 -18.81 0.20
CA GLY A 153 31.24 -17.73 0.31
C GLY A 153 30.23 -17.68 -0.84
N MET A 154 30.04 -18.78 -1.57
CA MET A 154 28.99 -18.91 -2.59
C MET A 154 27.70 -19.44 -1.97
N LEU A 155 26.56 -18.98 -2.48
CA LEU A 155 25.24 -19.49 -2.08
C LEU A 155 25.14 -20.99 -2.41
N THR A 156 24.81 -21.81 -1.41
CA THR A 156 24.56 -23.22 -1.61
C THR A 156 23.18 -23.46 -2.22
N LYS A 157 22.90 -24.68 -2.70
CA LYS A 157 21.55 -25.09 -3.10
C LYS A 157 20.54 -25.00 -1.94
N LYS A 158 20.99 -25.17 -0.69
CA LYS A 158 20.15 -25.04 0.51
C LYS A 158 19.79 -23.57 0.74
N ASP A 159 20.79 -22.68 0.66
CA ASP A 159 20.59 -21.23 0.76
C ASP A 159 19.67 -20.73 -0.35
N ALA A 160 19.84 -21.20 -1.59
CA ALA A 160 18.97 -20.85 -2.72
C ALA A 160 17.51 -21.26 -2.48
N LYS A 161 17.27 -22.44 -1.90
CA LYS A 161 15.93 -22.93 -1.56
C LYS A 161 15.31 -22.13 -0.41
N GLN A 162 16.10 -21.74 0.59
CA GLN A 162 15.65 -20.88 1.68
C GLN A 162 15.33 -19.46 1.17
N LEU A 163 16.16 -18.91 0.29
CA LEU A 163 15.90 -17.65 -0.40
C LEU A 163 14.62 -17.71 -1.23
N GLU A 164 14.38 -18.80 -1.96
CA GLU A 164 13.14 -19.00 -2.73
C GLU A 164 11.91 -18.98 -1.81
N TYR A 165 12.03 -19.55 -0.62
CA TYR A 165 10.98 -19.52 0.38
C TYR A 165 10.78 -18.11 0.98
N ALA A 166 11.87 -17.39 1.27
CA ALA A 166 11.81 -15.99 1.73
C ALA A 166 11.17 -15.08 0.67
N ALA A 167 11.57 -15.23 -0.59
CA ALA A 167 11.07 -14.45 -1.72
C ALA A 167 9.56 -14.61 -1.95
N LYS A 168 8.98 -15.76 -1.56
CA LYS A 168 7.53 -15.99 -1.62
C LYS A 168 6.73 -15.12 -0.65
N GLN A 169 7.39 -14.47 0.32
CA GLN A 169 6.75 -13.50 1.22
C GLN A 169 6.65 -12.12 0.56
N PHE A 170 7.66 -11.73 -0.23
CA PHE A 170 7.71 -10.48 -0.99
C PHE A 170 6.71 -10.47 -2.15
N THR A 171 5.47 -10.18 -1.79
CA THR A 171 4.30 -10.20 -2.67
C THR A 171 3.77 -8.78 -2.82
N PRO A 172 3.02 -8.45 -3.90
CA PRO A 172 2.46 -7.11 -4.10
C PRO A 172 1.76 -6.54 -2.87
N LEU A 173 0.96 -7.35 -2.15
CA LEU A 173 0.28 -6.89 -0.95
C LEU A 173 1.23 -6.68 0.22
N SER A 174 2.19 -7.59 0.41
CA SER A 174 3.19 -7.46 1.48
C SER A 174 4.03 -6.20 1.30
N LEU A 175 4.46 -5.93 0.07
CA LEU A 175 5.26 -4.75 -0.26
C LEU A 175 4.44 -3.47 -0.11
N SER A 176 3.18 -3.47 -0.54
CA SER A 176 2.32 -2.29 -0.43
C SER A 176 1.93 -2.00 1.03
N PHE A 177 1.62 -3.00 1.85
CA PHE A 177 1.03 -2.80 3.18
C PHE A 177 1.86 -3.32 4.36
N ASP A 178 3.13 -3.66 4.15
CA ASP A 178 4.02 -4.18 5.20
C ASP A 178 3.40 -5.35 5.97
N LEU A 179 2.89 -6.35 5.24
CA LEU A 179 2.11 -7.44 5.84
C LEU A 179 2.96 -8.49 6.55
N ASP A 180 4.19 -8.73 6.08
CA ASP A 180 5.08 -9.72 6.67
C ASP A 180 6.13 -9.09 7.60
N ARG A 181 6.46 -7.82 7.41
CA ARG A 181 7.43 -7.07 8.23
C ARG A 181 7.24 -5.55 8.08
N ASN A 182 7.54 -4.80 9.13
CA ASN A 182 7.54 -3.34 9.09
C ASN A 182 8.81 -2.83 8.39
N ASN A 183 8.70 -2.55 7.09
CA ASN A 183 9.80 -2.06 6.26
C ASN A 183 10.05 -0.57 6.36
N THR A 184 9.05 0.19 6.82
CA THR A 184 9.05 1.64 6.72
C THR A 184 8.81 2.28 8.07
N PRO A 185 9.64 3.27 8.46
CA PRO A 185 9.37 4.08 9.65
C PRO A 185 7.98 4.71 9.61
N LEU A 186 7.40 4.89 10.79
CA LEU A 186 6.18 5.68 10.94
C LEU A 186 6.37 7.08 10.35
N TRP A 187 5.28 7.65 9.86
CA TRP A 187 5.26 9.00 9.29
C TRP A 187 6.09 9.21 8.01
N SER A 188 6.63 8.14 7.42
CA SER A 188 7.29 8.19 6.12
C SER A 188 6.31 8.01 4.95
N SER A 189 6.41 8.88 3.94
CA SER A 189 5.54 8.86 2.76
C SER A 189 5.92 7.76 1.78
N ARG A 190 4.93 7.01 1.31
CA ARG A 190 5.07 5.96 0.30
C ARG A 190 3.99 6.09 -0.77
N PRO A 191 4.19 5.50 -1.96
CA PRO A 191 3.11 5.40 -2.93
C PRO A 191 1.90 4.61 -2.41
N HIS A 192 0.70 5.01 -2.80
CA HIS A 192 -0.54 4.36 -2.34
C HIS A 192 -1.36 3.72 -3.48
N ASN A 193 -1.99 4.52 -4.33
CA ASN A 193 -2.54 4.10 -5.63
C ASN A 193 -1.51 4.44 -6.74
N PRO A 194 -1.71 3.99 -8.00
CA PRO A 194 -0.76 4.30 -9.07
C PRO A 194 -0.53 5.80 -9.25
N MET A 195 0.71 6.21 -9.44
CA MET A 195 1.06 7.59 -9.84
C MET A 195 1.49 7.60 -11.29
N TYR A 196 0.84 8.46 -12.07
CA TYR A 196 1.03 8.48 -13.52
C TYR A 196 0.72 9.84 -14.10
N VAL A 197 1.24 10.06 -15.31
CA VAL A 197 0.86 11.14 -16.21
C VAL A 197 0.54 10.54 -17.57
N LEU A 198 -0.61 10.92 -18.12
CA LEU A 198 -1.10 10.56 -19.45
C LEU A 198 -1.19 11.86 -20.25
N PRO A 199 -0.11 12.28 -20.95
CA PRO A 199 -0.11 13.50 -21.77
C PRO A 199 -1.16 13.45 -22.88
N VAL A 200 -1.48 12.25 -23.35
CA VAL A 200 -2.54 12.01 -24.32
C VAL A 200 -3.63 11.20 -23.61
N PHE A 201 -4.71 11.88 -23.22
CA PHE A 201 -5.93 11.27 -22.70
C PHE A 201 -7.11 11.71 -23.56
N MET A 202 -7.78 10.75 -24.19
CA MET A 202 -8.83 11.00 -25.18
C MET A 202 -10.18 10.52 -24.66
N HIS A 203 -11.15 11.43 -24.60
CA HIS A 203 -12.55 11.09 -24.33
C HIS A 203 -13.32 10.89 -25.63
N GLY A 204 -13.98 9.75 -25.79
CA GLY A 204 -14.88 9.50 -26.92
C GLY A 204 -16.10 10.43 -26.90
N LYS A 205 -16.70 10.61 -25.72
CA LYS A 205 -17.86 11.48 -25.50
C LYS A 205 -17.66 12.36 -24.26
N PRO A 206 -17.04 13.55 -24.40
CA PRO A 206 -16.86 14.48 -23.28
C PRO A 206 -18.21 14.89 -22.66
N ASN A 207 -18.28 14.94 -21.34
CA ASN A 207 -19.45 15.42 -20.62
C ASN A 207 -19.53 16.95 -20.66
N ARG A 208 -20.41 17.48 -21.50
CA ARG A 208 -20.59 18.93 -21.71
C ARG A 208 -21.80 19.50 -20.99
N SER A 209 -22.52 18.68 -20.22
CA SER A 209 -23.72 19.10 -19.51
C SER A 209 -23.82 18.35 -18.18
N PRO A 210 -22.80 18.40 -17.29
CA PRO A 210 -22.87 17.73 -16.00
C PRO A 210 -24.06 18.27 -15.20
N ASN A 211 -24.86 17.36 -14.65
CA ASN A 211 -26.03 17.62 -13.81
C ASN A 211 -26.11 16.56 -12.72
N THR A 212 -26.97 16.78 -11.72
CA THR A 212 -27.39 15.76 -10.73
C THR A 212 -28.87 15.93 -10.44
N PRO A 213 -29.52 15.01 -9.70
CA PRO A 213 -30.89 15.24 -9.23
C PRO A 213 -31.05 16.49 -8.35
N SER A 214 -29.98 16.96 -7.72
CA SER A 214 -29.96 18.11 -6.81
C SER A 214 -29.37 19.38 -7.42
N HIS A 215 -28.62 19.28 -8.53
CA HIS A 215 -27.95 20.39 -9.19
C HIS A 215 -28.33 20.49 -10.66
N GLU A 216 -28.80 21.67 -11.08
CA GLU A 216 -29.10 21.96 -12.47
C GLU A 216 -27.89 21.75 -13.39
N ALA A 217 -28.17 21.40 -14.65
CA ALA A 217 -27.14 21.24 -15.66
C ALA A 217 -26.36 22.54 -15.89
N ARG A 218 -25.03 22.43 -15.93
CA ARG A 218 -24.15 23.48 -16.45
C ARG A 218 -23.71 23.12 -17.87
N GLN A 219 -24.03 23.97 -18.85
CA GLN A 219 -23.65 23.74 -20.25
C GLN A 219 -22.22 24.21 -20.50
N PHE A 220 -21.46 23.40 -21.24
CA PHE A 220 -20.14 23.73 -21.75
C PHE A 220 -20.11 23.54 -23.26
N THR A 221 -19.49 24.48 -23.96
CA THR A 221 -19.30 24.41 -25.40
C THR A 221 -18.24 23.37 -25.77
N PRO A 222 -18.22 22.88 -27.01
CA PRO A 222 -17.13 22.05 -27.52
C PRO A 222 -15.74 22.70 -27.45
N ASN A 223 -15.69 24.04 -27.43
CA ASN A 223 -14.43 24.76 -27.27
C ASN A 223 -14.00 24.82 -25.80
N GLU A 224 -14.93 24.83 -24.84
CA GLU A 224 -14.60 24.77 -23.41
C GLU A 224 -14.08 23.38 -23.04
N PHE A 225 -14.82 22.33 -23.38
CA PHE A 225 -14.45 20.94 -23.09
C PHE A 225 -14.19 20.15 -24.38
N ARG A 226 -12.90 20.01 -24.69
CA ARG A 226 -12.40 19.24 -25.83
C ARG A 226 -12.18 17.77 -25.44
N ALA A 227 -12.12 16.91 -26.45
CA ALA A 227 -11.86 15.48 -26.28
C ALA A 227 -10.44 15.15 -25.77
N PRO A 228 -9.35 15.77 -26.27
CA PRO A 228 -8.02 15.55 -25.74
C PRO A 228 -7.76 16.37 -24.47
N GLU A 229 -7.25 15.69 -23.44
CA GLU A 229 -6.78 16.26 -22.18
C GLU A 229 -5.46 15.60 -21.77
N LEU A 230 -4.78 16.19 -20.79
CA LEU A 230 -3.76 15.52 -20.00
C LEU A 230 -4.43 15.03 -18.71
N LYS A 231 -4.25 13.75 -18.38
CA LYS A 231 -4.73 13.17 -17.13
C LYS A 231 -3.54 12.78 -16.25
N PHE A 232 -3.59 13.06 -14.95
CA PHE A 232 -2.58 12.56 -14.02
C PHE A 232 -3.18 12.18 -12.67
N GLN A 233 -2.46 11.34 -11.93
CA GLN A 233 -2.80 10.95 -10.57
C GLN A 233 -1.57 11.02 -9.68
N VAL A 234 -1.73 11.61 -8.50
CA VAL A 234 -0.75 11.60 -7.41
C VAL A 234 -1.39 10.88 -6.24
N SER A 235 -0.65 9.96 -5.61
CA SER A 235 -1.21 9.16 -4.53
C SER A 235 -0.14 8.72 -3.54
N VAL A 236 -0.33 9.12 -2.29
CA VAL A 236 0.61 8.85 -1.20
C VAL A 236 -0.12 8.25 -0.01
N LYS A 237 0.57 7.42 0.76
CA LYS A 237 0.15 6.97 2.08
C LYS A 237 1.29 7.06 3.07
N VAL A 238 0.92 7.09 4.34
CA VAL A 238 1.80 7.16 5.49
C VAL A 238 1.30 6.16 6.52
N LYS A 239 2.21 5.38 7.10
CA LYS A 239 1.90 4.55 8.28
C LYS A 239 1.92 5.43 9.51
N ALA A 240 0.77 5.58 10.17
CA ALA A 240 0.60 6.46 11.32
C ALA A 240 0.84 5.75 12.65
N ALA A 241 0.43 4.47 12.73
CA ALA A 241 0.67 3.61 13.88
C ALA A 241 0.85 2.16 13.41
N GLU A 242 1.61 1.38 14.17
CA GLU A 242 1.89 -0.03 13.93
C GLU A 242 1.49 -0.86 15.14
N ASP A 243 1.24 -2.15 14.89
CA ASP A 243 0.93 -3.15 15.93
C ASP A 243 -0.17 -2.71 16.91
N LEU A 244 -1.25 -2.15 16.38
CA LEU A 244 -2.40 -1.81 17.19
C LEU A 244 -2.98 -3.07 17.82
N TRP A 245 -3.22 -3.00 19.13
CA TRP A 245 -3.73 -4.10 19.96
C TRP A 245 -2.87 -5.36 20.00
N GLY A 246 -1.58 -5.29 19.63
CA GLY A 246 -0.68 -6.45 19.63
C GLY A 246 -1.00 -7.49 18.53
N THR A 247 -1.77 -7.10 17.51
CA THR A 247 -2.19 -7.98 16.41
C THR A 247 -1.41 -7.75 15.12
N ASP A 248 -0.34 -6.94 15.15
CA ASP A 248 0.41 -6.49 13.98
C ASP A 248 -0.44 -5.71 12.96
N SER A 249 -1.56 -5.12 13.42
CA SER A 249 -2.41 -4.26 12.61
C SER A 249 -1.85 -2.84 12.51
N ASP A 250 -1.89 -2.28 11.31
CA ASP A 250 -1.32 -0.96 11.02
C ASP A 250 -2.40 0.04 10.62
N LEU A 251 -2.27 1.26 11.13
CA LEU A 251 -3.10 2.39 10.76
C LEU A 251 -2.39 3.24 9.71
N TRP A 252 -3.11 3.61 8.66
CA TRP A 252 -2.61 4.37 7.54
C TRP A 252 -3.45 5.62 7.28
N PHE A 253 -2.76 6.68 6.86
CA PHE A 253 -3.37 7.82 6.20
C PHE A 253 -3.02 7.79 4.73
N GLY A 254 -4.02 7.93 3.86
CA GLY A 254 -3.87 7.98 2.41
C GLY A 254 -4.40 9.29 1.84
N TYR A 255 -3.81 9.71 0.72
CA TYR A 255 -4.31 10.82 -0.08
C TYR A 255 -4.13 10.47 -1.56
N THR A 256 -5.21 10.55 -2.32
CA THR A 256 -5.18 10.40 -3.78
C THR A 256 -5.82 11.59 -4.44
N GLN A 257 -5.14 12.16 -5.43
CA GLN A 257 -5.67 13.21 -6.28
C GLN A 257 -5.60 12.78 -7.74
N GLN A 258 -6.73 12.86 -8.45
CA GLN A 258 -6.79 12.70 -9.90
C GLN A 258 -7.12 14.05 -10.53
N SER A 259 -6.49 14.41 -11.63
CA SER A 259 -6.75 15.69 -12.31
C SER A 259 -6.80 15.50 -13.83
N HIS A 260 -7.74 16.21 -14.45
CA HIS A 260 -7.92 16.26 -15.91
C HIS A 260 -7.71 17.70 -16.38
N TRP A 261 -6.75 17.90 -17.27
CA TRP A 261 -6.25 19.20 -17.68
C TRP A 261 -6.45 19.40 -19.18
N GLN A 262 -7.18 20.45 -19.58
CA GLN A 262 -7.37 20.84 -20.98
C GLN A 262 -6.10 21.52 -21.55
N ILE A 263 -4.94 20.87 -21.45
CA ILE A 263 -3.63 21.43 -21.84
C ILE A 263 -3.57 21.83 -23.33
N PHE A 264 -4.36 21.17 -24.18
CA PHE A 264 -4.47 21.46 -25.61
C PHE A 264 -5.46 22.60 -25.93
N ASN A 265 -6.13 23.15 -24.93
CA ASN A 265 -7.13 24.21 -25.09
C ASN A 265 -6.51 25.61 -24.94
N GLY A 266 -5.61 25.95 -25.87
CA GLY A 266 -4.93 27.26 -25.86
C GLY A 266 -5.88 28.47 -25.96
N LYS A 267 -7.06 28.31 -26.57
CA LYS A 267 -8.05 29.40 -26.72
C LYS A 267 -8.73 29.78 -25.41
N ASN A 268 -8.77 28.88 -24.43
CA ASN A 268 -9.40 29.09 -23.13
C ASN A 268 -8.37 29.08 -21.99
N SER A 269 -7.11 29.40 -22.29
CA SER A 269 -6.01 29.44 -21.29
C SER A 269 -5.74 28.10 -20.59
N ARG A 270 -6.06 26.97 -21.25
CA ARG A 270 -5.74 25.61 -20.80
C ARG A 270 -6.21 25.33 -19.36
N PRO A 271 -7.52 25.41 -19.06
CA PRO A 271 -8.02 25.26 -17.70
C PRO A 271 -7.97 23.79 -17.27
N PHE A 272 -7.92 23.54 -15.97
CA PHE A 272 -8.29 22.24 -15.44
C PHE A 272 -9.79 22.03 -15.64
N ARG A 273 -10.19 20.83 -16.10
CA ARG A 273 -11.60 20.47 -16.21
C ARG A 273 -12.15 19.96 -14.89
N VAL A 274 -11.37 19.14 -14.18
CA VAL A 274 -11.78 18.56 -12.90
C VAL A 274 -10.56 18.12 -12.08
N HIS A 275 -10.68 18.28 -10.78
CA HIS A 275 -9.84 17.65 -9.76
C HIS A 275 -10.73 16.75 -8.92
N ASP A 276 -10.24 15.57 -8.54
CA ASP A 276 -10.87 14.69 -7.56
C ASP A 276 -9.89 14.52 -6.40
N TYR A 277 -10.34 14.80 -5.18
CA TYR A 277 -9.58 14.70 -3.93
C TYR A 277 -10.12 13.55 -3.09
N GLN A 278 -9.26 12.62 -2.70
CA GLN A 278 -9.60 11.42 -1.93
C GLN A 278 -8.65 11.21 -0.75
N PRO A 279 -8.80 11.98 0.35
CA PRO A 279 -8.16 11.62 1.62
C PRO A 279 -8.87 10.42 2.25
N GLU A 280 -8.08 9.51 2.84
CA GLU A 280 -8.58 8.32 3.52
C GLU A 280 -7.77 7.99 4.79
N ILE A 281 -8.44 7.32 5.72
CA ILE A 281 -7.83 6.68 6.88
C ILE A 281 -8.25 5.21 6.85
N PHE A 282 -7.31 4.29 7.04
CA PHE A 282 -7.62 2.87 6.99
C PHE A 282 -6.69 2.01 7.85
N LEU A 283 -7.25 0.91 8.33
CA LEU A 283 -6.58 -0.13 9.09
C LEU A 283 -6.34 -1.34 8.19
N THR A 284 -5.15 -1.93 8.30
CA THR A 284 -4.81 -3.22 7.69
C THR A 284 -4.44 -4.23 8.77
N GLN A 285 -5.08 -5.40 8.73
CA GLN A 285 -4.74 -6.55 9.56
C GLN A 285 -4.16 -7.65 8.67
N PRO A 286 -2.88 -8.02 8.84
CA PRO A 286 -2.32 -9.21 8.22
C PRO A 286 -3.08 -10.46 8.68
N VAL A 287 -3.53 -11.27 7.72
CA VAL A 287 -4.21 -12.54 7.97
C VAL A 287 -3.68 -13.59 7.00
N TYR A 288 -3.90 -14.85 7.34
CA TYR A 288 -3.63 -15.98 6.46
C TYR A 288 -4.85 -16.90 6.43
N SER A 289 -5.25 -17.32 5.23
CA SER A 289 -6.19 -18.40 5.01
C SER A 289 -6.00 -18.92 3.60
N ASP A 290 -6.00 -20.24 3.46
CA ASP A 290 -5.98 -20.86 2.14
C ASP A 290 -7.32 -20.63 1.42
N LEU A 291 -7.23 -20.42 0.11
CA LEU A 291 -8.35 -20.33 -0.83
C LEU A 291 -8.17 -21.41 -1.91
N PRO A 292 -9.25 -21.77 -2.63
CA PRO A 292 -9.15 -22.68 -3.77
C PRO A 292 -8.08 -22.24 -4.80
N TRP A 293 -7.50 -23.23 -5.47
CA TRP A 293 -6.49 -23.06 -6.54
C TRP A 293 -5.19 -22.39 -6.10
N ASP A 294 -4.65 -22.77 -4.93
CA ASP A 294 -3.43 -22.20 -4.32
C ASP A 294 -3.55 -20.70 -4.04
N GLY A 295 -4.77 -20.21 -3.80
CA GLY A 295 -5.00 -18.84 -3.40
C GLY A 295 -4.77 -18.65 -1.91
N LYS A 296 -4.50 -17.42 -1.50
CA LYS A 296 -4.38 -17.06 -0.09
C LYS A 296 -4.99 -15.69 0.19
N VAL A 297 -5.70 -15.56 1.31
CA VAL A 297 -6.02 -14.26 1.90
C VAL A 297 -4.80 -13.78 2.67
N ARG A 298 -4.34 -12.54 2.40
CA ARG A 298 -3.15 -11.94 3.04
C ARG A 298 -3.49 -10.81 3.99
N MET A 299 -4.60 -10.14 3.76
CA MET A 299 -5.06 -9.05 4.62
C MET A 299 -6.57 -8.89 4.59
N ILE A 300 -7.08 -8.40 5.71
CA ILE A 300 -8.38 -7.74 5.76
C ILE A 300 -8.15 -6.31 6.25
N GLY A 301 -9.08 -5.41 5.95
CA GLY A 301 -8.96 -4.03 6.37
C GLY A 301 -10.29 -3.32 6.35
N MET A 302 -10.28 -2.14 6.93
CA MET A 302 -11.41 -1.23 6.92
C MET A 302 -10.92 0.20 6.84
N GLY A 303 -11.73 1.09 6.31
CA GLY A 303 -11.37 2.50 6.24
C GLY A 303 -12.54 3.42 6.00
N ALA A 304 -12.24 4.71 6.07
CA ALA A 304 -13.13 5.78 5.71
C ALA A 304 -12.44 6.68 4.68
N VAL A 305 -13.16 7.04 3.63
CA VAL A 305 -12.67 7.90 2.55
C VAL A 305 -13.68 9.00 2.28
N HIS A 306 -13.19 10.24 2.24
CA HIS A 306 -13.91 11.36 1.68
C HIS A 306 -13.53 11.48 0.20
N HIS A 307 -14.49 11.70 -0.70
CA HIS A 307 -14.22 11.94 -2.11
C HIS A 307 -15.02 13.14 -2.57
N SER A 308 -14.33 14.20 -2.98
CA SER A 308 -14.93 15.42 -3.51
C SER A 308 -14.14 15.95 -4.69
N ASN A 309 -14.73 16.86 -5.45
CA ASN A 309 -14.04 17.53 -6.55
C ASN A 309 -13.56 18.96 -6.24
N GLY A 310 -13.81 19.44 -5.01
CA GLY A 310 -13.45 20.80 -4.59
C GLY A 310 -14.20 21.92 -5.30
N GLU A 311 -15.23 21.59 -6.09
CA GLU A 311 -16.02 22.56 -6.84
C GLU A 311 -17.19 23.12 -6.01
N SER A 312 -17.76 24.23 -6.48
CA SER A 312 -18.90 24.89 -5.85
C SER A 312 -20.19 24.77 -6.66
N ALA A 313 -21.33 24.95 -5.98
CA ALA A 313 -22.67 25.05 -6.57
C ALA A 313 -22.96 23.90 -7.58
N LYS A 314 -23.39 24.24 -8.81
CA LYS A 314 -23.84 23.27 -9.83
C LYS A 314 -22.79 22.21 -10.20
N LEU A 315 -21.50 22.52 -10.00
CA LEU A 315 -20.39 21.61 -10.28
C LEU A 315 -19.92 20.85 -9.05
N SER A 316 -20.39 21.20 -7.84
CA SER A 316 -19.97 20.53 -6.62
C SER A 316 -20.39 19.06 -6.65
N ARG A 317 -19.46 18.18 -6.33
CA ARG A 317 -19.72 16.76 -6.12
C ARG A 317 -18.95 16.29 -4.90
N SER A 318 -19.61 15.54 -4.04
CA SER A 318 -19.00 15.01 -2.83
C SER A 318 -19.75 13.82 -2.27
N TRP A 319 -19.02 12.92 -1.62
CA TRP A 319 -19.57 11.82 -0.83
C TRP A 319 -18.53 11.24 0.11
N ASN A 320 -19.01 10.51 1.11
CA ASN A 320 -18.20 9.83 2.11
C ASN A 320 -18.52 8.33 2.08
N ARG A 321 -17.50 7.49 2.28
CA ARG A 321 -17.66 6.04 2.34
C ARG A 321 -16.94 5.50 3.57
N ALA A 322 -17.58 4.58 4.27
CA ALA A 322 -16.90 3.59 5.09
C ALA A 322 -16.79 2.30 4.26
N TYR A 323 -15.66 1.63 4.30
CA TYR A 323 -15.44 0.42 3.50
C TYR A 323 -14.73 -0.67 4.30
N LEU A 324 -14.97 -1.91 3.87
CA LEU A 324 -14.18 -3.09 4.20
C LEU A 324 -13.41 -3.52 2.96
N MET A 325 -12.21 -4.05 3.14
CA MET A 325 -11.38 -4.58 2.07
C MET A 325 -10.74 -5.90 2.46
N ALA A 326 -10.43 -6.71 1.45
CA ALA A 326 -9.58 -7.88 1.60
C ALA A 326 -8.51 -7.86 0.53
N GLY A 327 -7.36 -8.47 0.80
CA GLY A 327 -6.29 -8.66 -0.17
C GLY A 327 -6.01 -10.15 -0.34
N MET A 328 -6.08 -10.63 -1.57
CA MET A 328 -5.92 -12.03 -1.94
C MET A 328 -4.90 -12.18 -3.07
N GLU A 329 -4.18 -13.30 -3.06
CA GLU A 329 -3.13 -13.58 -4.04
C GLU A 329 -3.20 -15.01 -4.56
N TRP A 330 -3.05 -15.17 -5.87
CA TRP A 330 -2.88 -16.42 -6.60
C TRP A 330 -1.65 -16.31 -7.50
N LYS A 331 -0.49 -16.77 -7.02
CA LYS A 331 0.79 -16.64 -7.74
C LYS A 331 1.02 -15.19 -8.21
N ASN A 332 0.83 -14.92 -9.50
CA ASN A 332 1.05 -13.61 -10.14
C ASN A 332 -0.18 -12.69 -10.11
N LEU A 333 -1.35 -13.20 -9.73
CA LEU A 333 -2.59 -12.45 -9.62
C LEU A 333 -2.78 -11.94 -8.18
N THR A 334 -2.96 -10.65 -8.03
CA THR A 334 -3.42 -10.00 -6.80
C THR A 334 -4.82 -9.46 -7.02
N VAL A 335 -5.73 -9.69 -6.07
CA VAL A 335 -7.11 -9.21 -6.10
C VAL A 335 -7.44 -8.54 -4.78
N MET A 336 -8.02 -7.34 -4.86
CA MET A 336 -8.43 -6.55 -3.71
C MET A 336 -9.88 -6.08 -3.89
N PRO A 337 -10.88 -6.86 -3.43
CA PRO A 337 -12.24 -6.38 -3.35
C PRO A 337 -12.38 -5.37 -2.21
N ARG A 338 -13.24 -4.37 -2.44
CA ARG A 338 -13.74 -3.46 -1.43
C ARG A 338 -15.25 -3.44 -1.48
N ILE A 339 -15.88 -3.43 -0.31
CA ILE A 339 -17.31 -3.17 -0.16
C ILE A 339 -17.49 -1.93 0.68
N TRP A 340 -18.45 -1.07 0.35
CA TRP A 340 -18.65 0.19 1.05
C TRP A 340 -20.11 0.50 1.34
N GLY A 341 -20.30 1.20 2.46
CA GLY A 341 -21.49 1.96 2.77
C GLY A 341 -21.24 3.44 2.55
N ARG A 342 -22.17 4.13 1.89
CA ARG A 342 -22.17 5.60 1.85
C ARG A 342 -22.50 6.11 3.25
N ILE A 343 -21.64 6.98 3.78
CA ILE A 343 -21.92 7.78 4.98
C ILE A 343 -22.73 8.98 4.49
N PHE A 344 -24.01 9.02 4.86
CA PHE A 344 -24.90 10.08 4.41
C PHE A 344 -24.59 11.38 5.15
N LYS A 345 -24.51 12.48 4.40
CA LYS A 345 -24.65 13.82 4.97
C LYS A 345 -26.15 14.07 5.09
N GLU A 346 -26.62 14.53 6.24
CA GLU A 346 -27.97 15.10 6.31
C GLU A 346 -27.97 16.35 5.44
N GLY A 347 -28.53 16.23 4.23
CA GLY A 347 -28.78 17.37 3.36
C GLY A 347 -29.84 18.26 4.01
N SER A 348 -29.67 19.56 3.88
CA SER A 348 -30.72 20.53 4.22
C SER A 348 -31.15 21.26 2.96
N ASP A 349 -32.29 21.96 2.98
CA ASP A 349 -32.74 22.78 1.85
C ASP A 349 -31.67 23.80 1.39
N ARG A 350 -30.77 24.21 2.31
CA ARG A 350 -29.68 25.15 2.04
C ARG A 350 -28.38 24.49 1.59
N GLN A 351 -28.22 23.18 1.83
CA GLN A 351 -27.06 22.39 1.42
C GLN A 351 -27.55 20.98 1.05
N PRO A 352 -28.13 20.81 -0.16
CA PRO A 352 -28.57 19.51 -0.60
C PRO A 352 -27.37 18.57 -0.76
N ASP A 353 -27.64 17.27 -0.71
CA ASP A 353 -26.67 16.24 -1.12
C ASP A 353 -26.29 16.47 -2.59
N ASP A 354 -25.00 16.60 -2.90
CA ASP A 354 -24.54 16.94 -4.25
C ASP A 354 -24.89 15.88 -5.29
N ASN A 355 -24.93 14.61 -4.90
CA ASN A 355 -25.10 13.48 -5.80
C ASN A 355 -25.85 12.35 -5.06
N PRO A 356 -27.16 12.52 -4.81
CA PRO A 356 -27.96 11.57 -4.01
C PRO A 356 -28.06 10.18 -4.65
N ASP A 357 -27.97 10.10 -5.98
CA ASP A 357 -28.05 8.90 -6.81
C ASP A 357 -26.68 8.26 -7.13
N ILE A 358 -25.57 8.71 -6.53
CA ILE A 358 -24.22 8.21 -6.86
C ILE A 358 -24.06 6.69 -6.75
N LEU A 359 -24.78 6.05 -5.83
CA LEU A 359 -24.75 4.60 -5.65
C LEU A 359 -25.34 3.86 -6.85
N ASP A 360 -26.24 4.46 -7.62
CA ASP A 360 -26.76 3.87 -8.85
C ASP A 360 -25.67 3.67 -9.90
N TYR A 361 -24.54 4.37 -9.79
CA TYR A 361 -23.44 4.32 -10.74
C TYR A 361 -22.20 3.63 -10.18
N TYR A 362 -21.78 3.99 -8.97
CA TYR A 362 -20.60 3.39 -8.32
C TYR A 362 -20.90 2.02 -7.70
N GLY A 363 -22.17 1.72 -7.41
CA GLY A 363 -22.55 0.53 -6.67
C GLY A 363 -22.06 0.55 -5.23
N TYR A 364 -21.86 -0.65 -4.68
CA TYR A 364 -21.56 -0.88 -3.26
C TYR A 364 -20.16 -1.44 -3.04
N GLY A 365 -19.31 -1.42 -4.05
CA GLY A 365 -17.97 -1.97 -4.00
C GLY A 365 -17.20 -1.85 -5.30
N ASP A 366 -15.90 -2.12 -5.24
CA ASP A 366 -15.05 -2.33 -6.40
C ASP A 366 -14.18 -3.57 -6.22
N VAL A 367 -13.68 -4.08 -7.33
CA VAL A 367 -12.64 -5.10 -7.35
C VAL A 367 -11.45 -4.54 -8.10
N ARG A 368 -10.33 -4.46 -7.41
CA ARG A 368 -9.04 -4.06 -7.95
C ARG A 368 -8.23 -5.31 -8.22
N PHE A 369 -7.52 -5.38 -9.34
CA PHE A 369 -6.69 -6.53 -9.67
C PHE A 369 -5.37 -6.11 -10.30
N LEU A 370 -4.35 -6.95 -10.13
CA LEU A 370 -3.03 -6.82 -10.72
C LEU A 370 -2.55 -8.21 -11.12
N TYR A 371 -2.13 -8.37 -12.37
CA TYR A 371 -1.59 -9.60 -12.92
C TYR A 371 -0.20 -9.33 -13.49
N GLN A 372 0.80 -9.98 -12.91
CA GLN A 372 2.19 -9.88 -13.34
C GLN A 372 2.49 -10.87 -14.48
N LEU A 373 2.90 -10.35 -15.63
CA LEU A 373 3.31 -11.13 -16.79
C LEU A 373 4.78 -11.56 -16.65
N GLU A 374 5.15 -12.63 -17.37
CA GLU A 374 6.51 -13.17 -17.35
C GLU A 374 7.57 -12.17 -17.85
N ASN A 375 7.18 -11.24 -18.73
CA ASN A 375 8.04 -10.19 -19.27
C ASN A 375 8.17 -8.96 -18.35
N LYS A 376 7.85 -9.09 -17.04
CA LYS A 376 7.82 -8.02 -16.04
C LYS A 376 6.79 -6.90 -16.31
N SER A 377 5.91 -7.07 -17.30
CA SER A 377 4.80 -6.13 -17.54
C SER A 377 3.62 -6.48 -16.65
N ASN A 378 2.78 -5.49 -16.36
CA ASN A 378 1.64 -5.67 -15.47
C ASN A 378 0.34 -5.31 -16.19
N ILE A 379 -0.67 -6.17 -16.04
CA ILE A 379 -2.06 -5.84 -16.36
C ILE A 379 -2.76 -5.57 -15.03
N SER A 380 -3.35 -4.39 -14.87
CA SER A 380 -4.14 -4.07 -13.69
C SER A 380 -5.45 -3.42 -14.06
N GLY A 381 -6.31 -3.21 -13.08
CA GLY A 381 -7.57 -2.56 -13.35
C GLY A 381 -8.46 -2.46 -12.14
N THR A 382 -9.57 -1.77 -12.33
CA THR A 382 -10.64 -1.63 -11.34
C THR A 382 -11.98 -1.89 -12.01
N VAL A 383 -12.79 -2.74 -11.38
CA VAL A 383 -14.14 -3.09 -11.83
C VAL A 383 -15.15 -2.61 -10.79
N ARG A 384 -16.24 -1.98 -11.25
CA ARG A 384 -17.40 -1.60 -10.44
C ARG A 384 -18.67 -2.04 -11.14
N TYR A 385 -19.64 -2.50 -10.36
CA TYR A 385 -20.95 -2.86 -10.88
C TYR A 385 -22.04 -2.70 -9.82
N ASN A 386 -23.17 -2.13 -10.22
CA ASN A 386 -24.38 -2.11 -9.41
C ASN A 386 -25.44 -3.02 -10.06
N PRO A 387 -25.75 -4.18 -9.45
CA PRO A 387 -26.72 -5.12 -10.02
C PRO A 387 -28.16 -4.58 -10.04
N ARG A 388 -28.48 -3.58 -9.21
CA ARG A 388 -29.83 -2.99 -9.16
C ARG A 388 -30.10 -2.05 -10.34
N SER A 389 -29.11 -1.26 -10.74
CA SER A 389 -29.24 -0.28 -11.83
C SER A 389 -28.69 -0.78 -13.17
N GLY A 390 -27.89 -1.87 -13.16
CA GLY A 390 -27.18 -2.37 -14.33
C GLY A 390 -25.99 -1.51 -14.75
N LYS A 391 -25.62 -0.48 -13.98
CA LYS A 391 -24.53 0.44 -14.30
C LYS A 391 -23.23 0.02 -13.62
N GLY A 392 -22.10 0.39 -14.22
CA GLY A 392 -20.79 0.05 -13.71
C GLY A 392 -19.66 0.71 -14.49
N ALA A 393 -18.44 0.28 -14.21
CA ALA A 393 -17.26 0.73 -14.93
C ALA A 393 -16.14 -0.30 -14.91
N LEU A 394 -15.34 -0.30 -15.97
CA LEU A 394 -14.10 -1.04 -16.09
C LEU A 394 -12.99 -0.06 -16.46
N GLN A 395 -11.94 -0.03 -15.63
CA GLN A 395 -10.64 0.51 -16.01
C GLN A 395 -9.67 -0.65 -16.20
N LEU A 396 -9.00 -0.67 -17.35
CA LEU A 396 -7.94 -1.62 -17.67
C LEU A 396 -6.65 -0.87 -17.95
N ASP A 397 -5.58 -1.35 -17.34
CA ASP A 397 -4.28 -0.70 -17.27
C ASP A 397 -3.21 -1.69 -17.74
N TYR A 398 -2.42 -1.29 -18.74
CA TYR A 398 -1.23 -2.04 -19.18
C TYR A 398 0.03 -1.22 -18.88
N VAL A 399 0.94 -1.81 -18.14
CA VAL A 399 2.16 -1.17 -17.64
C VAL A 399 3.37 -1.96 -18.14
N TYR A 400 4.26 -1.28 -18.86
CA TYR A 400 5.47 -1.87 -19.42
C TYR A 400 6.71 -1.17 -18.83
N PRO A 401 7.62 -1.89 -18.15
CA PRO A 401 8.79 -1.26 -17.53
C PRO A 401 9.75 -0.71 -18.60
N LEU A 402 10.07 0.59 -18.51
CA LEU A 402 11.05 1.26 -19.38
C LEU A 402 12.45 1.35 -18.74
N GLY A 403 12.54 1.03 -17.44
CA GLY A 403 13.76 1.07 -16.64
C GLY A 403 13.86 2.33 -15.78
N LYS A 404 14.79 2.31 -14.82
CA LYS A 404 15.08 3.43 -13.89
C LYS A 404 13.85 3.95 -13.12
N GLY A 405 12.93 3.06 -12.75
CA GLY A 405 11.73 3.43 -11.97
C GLY A 405 10.64 4.14 -12.77
N ILE A 406 10.68 4.06 -14.11
CA ILE A 406 9.61 4.57 -14.97
C ILE A 406 9.07 3.43 -15.84
N SER A 407 7.76 3.45 -16.03
CA SER A 407 7.04 2.51 -16.89
C SER A 407 6.22 3.24 -17.95
N GLY A 408 6.15 2.69 -19.15
CA GLY A 408 5.16 3.07 -20.15
C GLY A 408 3.78 2.60 -19.69
N TYR A 409 2.77 3.43 -19.91
CA TYR A 409 1.44 3.20 -19.36
C TYR A 409 0.35 3.46 -20.38
N VAL A 410 -0.55 2.48 -20.52
CA VAL A 410 -1.76 2.57 -21.33
C VAL A 410 -2.96 2.33 -20.44
N GLN A 411 -3.94 3.23 -20.51
CA GLN A 411 -5.18 3.16 -19.74
C GLN A 411 -6.39 3.14 -20.70
N ILE A 412 -7.29 2.19 -20.50
CA ILE A 412 -8.60 2.15 -21.14
C ILE A 412 -9.66 2.24 -20.05
N PHE A 413 -10.65 3.09 -20.23
CA PHE A 413 -11.79 3.18 -19.33
C PHE A 413 -13.10 3.14 -20.11
N GLN A 414 -14.05 2.34 -19.61
CA GLN A 414 -15.41 2.23 -20.09
C GLN A 414 -16.39 2.27 -18.91
N GLY A 415 -17.45 3.09 -19.02
CA GLY A 415 -18.58 3.10 -18.09
C GLY A 415 -18.72 4.42 -17.35
N TYR A 416 -19.17 4.38 -16.09
CA TYR A 416 -19.56 5.56 -15.31
C TYR A 416 -18.51 5.96 -14.25
N GLY A 417 -18.41 7.26 -13.93
CA GLY A 417 -17.55 7.71 -12.82
C GLY A 417 -16.07 7.60 -13.09
N GLN A 418 -15.65 8.05 -14.26
CA GLN A 418 -14.24 8.30 -14.58
C GLN A 418 -13.62 9.41 -13.71
N SER A 419 -14.43 10.40 -13.40
CA SER A 419 -14.19 11.47 -12.45
C SER A 419 -15.48 11.68 -11.66
N LEU A 420 -15.41 12.41 -10.54
CA LEU A 420 -16.60 12.62 -9.73
C LEU A 420 -17.64 13.51 -10.42
N ILE A 421 -17.21 14.48 -11.25
CA ILE A 421 -18.14 15.29 -12.07
C ILE A 421 -18.85 14.46 -13.16
N ASP A 422 -18.23 13.35 -13.57
CA ASP A 422 -18.74 12.42 -14.57
C ASP A 422 -19.34 11.14 -13.94
N TYR A 423 -19.71 11.15 -12.65
CA TYR A 423 -20.23 9.96 -11.97
C TYR A 423 -21.46 9.35 -12.66
N ASN A 424 -22.30 10.20 -13.24
CA ASN A 424 -23.55 9.81 -13.90
C ASN A 424 -23.48 9.87 -15.44
N HIS A 425 -22.28 10.03 -16.01
CA HIS A 425 -22.06 10.08 -17.46
C HIS A 425 -21.27 8.86 -17.92
N GLU A 426 -21.78 8.18 -18.94
CA GLU A 426 -21.07 7.05 -19.54
C GLU A 426 -19.95 7.54 -20.45
N ALA A 427 -18.72 7.13 -20.15
CA ALA A 427 -17.52 7.52 -20.85
C ALA A 427 -16.77 6.30 -21.39
N THR A 428 -16.27 6.44 -22.62
CA THR A 428 -15.21 5.61 -23.20
C THR A 428 -14.00 6.50 -23.36
N SER A 429 -12.84 6.06 -22.90
CA SER A 429 -11.61 6.84 -23.02
C SER A 429 -10.38 5.97 -23.10
N PHE A 430 -9.33 6.54 -23.68
CA PHE A 430 -8.05 5.92 -23.92
C PHE A 430 -6.93 6.89 -23.57
N GLY A 431 -5.92 6.42 -22.85
CA GLY A 431 -4.79 7.22 -22.44
C GLY A 431 -3.47 6.51 -22.64
N VAL A 432 -2.43 7.27 -23.00
CA VAL A 432 -1.05 6.80 -23.09
C VAL A 432 -0.12 7.79 -22.39
N GLY A 433 0.84 7.26 -21.64
CA GLY A 433 1.84 8.07 -20.97
C GLY A 433 2.82 7.26 -20.15
N LEU A 434 3.19 7.81 -18.99
CA LEU A 434 4.21 7.28 -18.10
C LEU A 434 3.62 7.04 -16.71
N MET A 435 4.09 5.98 -16.06
CA MET A 435 3.77 5.61 -14.69
C MET A 435 5.05 5.60 -13.86
N LEU A 436 4.95 6.13 -12.64
CA LEU A 436 6.03 6.19 -11.65
C LEU A 436 5.97 4.98 -10.71
N ASN A 437 4.77 4.63 -10.25
CA ASN A 437 4.52 3.41 -9.49
C ASN A 437 3.17 2.82 -9.87
N ASP A 438 3.07 1.50 -9.76
CA ASP A 438 1.80 0.79 -9.86
C ASP A 438 1.24 0.47 -8.47
N TRP A 439 0.34 -0.51 -8.40
CA TRP A 439 -0.30 -0.99 -7.18
C TRP A 439 0.63 -1.71 -6.21
N MET A 440 1.81 -2.16 -6.66
CA MET A 440 2.82 -2.81 -5.83
C MET A 440 3.50 -1.82 -4.88
N GLY A 441 3.42 -0.52 -5.18
CA GLY A 441 3.89 0.55 -4.29
C GLY A 441 5.41 0.62 -4.10
N LEU A 442 6.19 0.04 -5.03
CA LEU A 442 7.65 0.06 -5.06
C LEU A 442 8.18 0.49 -6.42
#